data_AF-A0A924QFB3-F1
#
_entry.id   AF-A0A924QFB3-F1
#
_cell.length_a   1.000
_cell.length_b   1.000
_cell.length_c   1.000
_cell.angle_alpha   90.00
_cell.angle_beta   90.00
_cell.angle_gamma   90.00
#
_symmetry.space_group_name_H-M   'P 1'
#
loop_
_entity.id
_entity.type
_entity.pdbx_description
1 polymer ?
#
loop_
_entity_poly.entity_id
_entity_poly.type
_entity_poly.pdbx_seq_one_letter_code
_entity_poly.pdbx_strand_id
1 'polypeptide(L)' 'PNKESRKFIKPEVANNPTVFPNEADMKNMAMPDAINNDIRRTMTRLYTSFKTGL' A
#
# COMPACT_ATOMS: atom_id res chain seq x y z
N PRO A 1 -2.17 -12.62 1.52
CA PRO A 1 -3.29 -12.68 2.50
C PRO A 1 -3.65 -14.13 2.86
N ASN A 2 -3.80 -14.45 4.15
CA ASN A 2 -4.22 -15.79 4.59
C ASN A 2 -5.68 -16.06 4.16
N LYS A 3 -5.88 -17.00 3.24
CA LYS A 3 -7.19 -17.28 2.61
C LYS A 3 -8.20 -17.86 3.61
N GLU A 4 -7.74 -18.66 4.57
CA GLU A 4 -8.61 -19.31 5.55
C GLU A 4 -9.06 -18.36 6.67
N SER A 5 -8.27 -17.32 6.96
CA SER A 5 -8.62 -16.34 8.00
C SER A 5 -9.85 -15.49 7.66
N ARG A 6 -10.24 -15.41 6.37
CA ARG A 6 -11.40 -14.61 5.93
C ARG A 6 -12.72 -15.05 6.55
N LYS A 7 -12.85 -16.33 6.91
CA LYS A 7 -14.06 -16.90 7.55
C LYS A 7 -14.29 -16.40 8.97
N PHE A 8 -13.24 -15.90 9.64
CA PHE A 8 -13.30 -15.42 11.02
C PHE A 8 -13.37 -13.88 11.11
N ILE A 9 -13.38 -13.20 9.97
CA ILE A 9 -13.49 -11.74 9.91
C ILE A 9 -14.96 -11.36 9.98
N LYS A 10 -15.27 -10.32 10.74
CA LYS A 10 -16.63 -9.76 10.81
C LYS A 10 -17.14 -9.50 9.38
N PRO A 11 -18.37 -9.92 9.02
CA PRO A 11 -18.90 -9.80 7.66
C PRO A 11 -18.85 -8.37 7.09
N GLU A 12 -19.00 -7.36 7.95
CA GLU A 12 -18.91 -5.94 7.61
C GLU A 12 -17.55 -5.55 7.01
N VAL A 13 -16.46 -6.16 7.49
CA VAL A 13 -15.10 -5.88 7.04
C VAL A 13 -14.73 -6.80 5.87
N ALA A 14 -15.19 -8.05 5.90
CA ALA A 14 -14.92 -9.03 4.85
C ALA A 14 -15.52 -8.64 3.50
N ASN A 15 -16.68 -8.00 3.51
CA ASN A 15 -17.37 -7.54 2.29
C ASN A 15 -16.97 -6.12 1.86
N ASN A 16 -16.07 -5.45 2.59
CA ASN A 16 -15.68 -4.09 2.26
C ASN A 16 -14.61 -4.09 1.13
N PRO A 17 -14.92 -3.55 -0.07
CA PRO A 17 -14.00 -3.55 -1.21
C PRO A 17 -12.77 -2.67 -1.00
N THR A 18 -12.77 -1.75 -0.03
CA THR A 18 -11.58 -0.94 0.28
C THR A 18 -10.55 -1.70 1.11
N VAL A 19 -11.00 -2.68 1.91
CA VAL A 19 -10.13 -3.52 2.75
C VAL A 19 -9.74 -4.81 2.01
N PHE A 20 -10.68 -5.37 1.26
CA PHE A 20 -10.45 -6.51 0.38
C PHE A 20 -10.80 -6.14 -1.07
N PRO A 21 -9.86 -5.51 -1.80
CA PRO A 21 -10.07 -5.16 -3.20
C PRO A 21 -10.39 -6.38 -4.06
N ASN A 22 -11.19 -6.14 -5.10
CA ASN A 22 -11.46 -7.14 -6.11
C ASN A 22 -10.20 -7.36 -6.99
N GLU A 23 -10.19 -8.43 -7.78
CA GLU A 23 -9.04 -8.76 -8.62
C GLU A 23 -8.75 -7.74 -9.74
N ALA A 24 -9.76 -6.99 -10.18
CA ALA A 24 -9.60 -5.95 -11.20
C ALA A 24 -8.84 -4.73 -10.62
N ASP A 25 -9.22 -4.30 -9.41
CA ASP A 25 -8.60 -3.19 -8.70
C ASP A 25 -7.18 -3.53 -8.26
N MET A 26 -6.94 -4.77 -7.82
CA MET A 26 -5.58 -5.23 -7.49
C MET A 26 -4.61 -5.17 -8.67
N LYS A 27 -5.08 -5.42 -9.91
CA LYS A 27 -4.22 -5.35 -11.11
C LYS A 27 -3.76 -3.94 -11.44
N ASN A 28 -4.52 -2.93 -11.02
CA ASN A 28 -4.17 -1.53 -11.20
C ASN A 28 -3.18 -1.03 -10.13
N MET A 29 -2.89 -1.83 -9.10
CA MET A 29 -1.96 -1.44 -8.04
C MET A 29 -0.52 -1.74 -8.46
N ALA A 30 0.34 -0.74 -8.36
CA ALA A 30 1.78 -0.91 -8.54
C ALA A 30 2.42 -1.26 -7.19
N MET A 31 3.24 -2.31 -7.16
CA MET A 31 4.07 -2.60 -6.00
C MET A 31 5.31 -1.69 -6.00
N PRO A 32 5.75 -1.18 -4.84
CA PRO A 32 7.00 -0.44 -4.76
C PRO A 32 8.21 -1.33 -5.10
N ASP A 33 9.08 -0.85 -5.98
CA ASP A 33 10.29 -1.56 -6.37
C ASP A 33 11.42 -1.45 -5.34
N ALA A 34 12.34 -2.41 -5.40
CA ALA A 34 13.58 -2.38 -4.62
C ALA A 34 14.52 -1.30 -5.19
N ILE A 35 14.47 -0.12 -4.60
CA ILE A 35 15.38 0.99 -4.93
C ILE A 35 16.69 0.94 -4.12
N ASN A 36 17.77 1.43 -4.73
CA ASN A 36 19.09 1.53 -4.09
C ASN A 36 19.11 2.61 -2.97
N ASN A 37 20.18 2.62 -2.18
CA ASN A 37 20.29 3.52 -1.02
C ASN A 37 20.35 5.01 -1.41
N ASP A 38 20.90 5.35 -2.57
CA ASP A 38 21.03 6.75 -3.01
C ASP A 38 19.68 7.33 -3.44
N ILE A 39 18.83 6.54 -4.11
CA ILE A 39 17.46 6.93 -4.44
C ILE A 39 16.64 7.09 -3.16
N ARG A 40 16.79 6.18 -2.18
CA ARG A 40 16.11 6.30 -0.87
C ARG A 40 16.46 7.60 -0.16
N ARG A 41 17.75 7.96 -0.11
CA ARG A 41 18.22 9.22 0.48
C ARG A 41 17.61 10.43 -0.20
N THR A 42 17.56 10.41 -1.54
CA THR A 42 16.97 11.49 -2.35
C THR A 42 15.47 11.63 -2.08
N MET A 43 14.72 10.52 -2.05
CA MET A 43 13.29 10.51 -1.71
C MET A 43 13.03 11.12 -0.32
N THR A 44 13.79 10.70 0.70
CA THR A 44 13.63 11.25 2.06
C THR A 44 13.91 12.74 2.10
N ARG A 45 14.97 13.22 1.42
CA ARG A 45 15.29 14.66 1.40
C ARG A 45 14.18 15.48 0.73
N LEU A 46 13.70 15.04 -0.43
CA LEU A 46 12.62 15.71 -1.16
C LEU A 46 11.31 15.72 -0.36
N TYR A 47 10.97 14.60 0.29
CA TYR A 47 9.78 14.53 1.13
C TYR A 47 9.87 15.47 2.33
N THR A 48 11.03 15.54 3.00
CA THR A 48 11.26 16.48 4.10
C THR A 48 11.14 17.92 3.63
N SER A 49 11.80 18.31 2.54
CA SER A 49 11.71 19.70 2.04
C SER A 49 10.27 20.07 1.68
N PHE A 50 9.53 19.16 1.03
CA PHE A 50 8.10 19.33 0.76
C PHE A 50 7.28 19.54 2.03
N LYS A 51 7.52 18.73 3.08
CA LYS A 51 6.80 18.83 4.35
C LYS A 51 7.15 20.07 5.16
N THR A 52 8.39 20.54 5.10
CA THR A 52 8.83 21.73 5.85
C THR A 52 8.65 23.04 5.07
N GLY A 53 8.31 22.98 3.78
CA GLY A 53 8.10 24.16 2.94
C GLY A 53 9.40 24.89 2.57
N LEU A 54 10.52 24.16 2.52
CA LEU A 54 11.83 24.66 2.08
C LEU A 54 11.93 24.68 0.56
#